data_AF-A0A9W6LM67-F1
#
_entry.id   AF-A0A9W6LM67-F1
#
_cell.length_a   1.000
_cell.length_b   1.000
_cell.length_c   1.000
_cell.angle_alpha   90.00
_cell.angle_beta   90.00
_cell.angle_gamma   90.00
#
_symmetry.space_group_name_H-M   'P 1'
#
loop_
_entity.id
_entity.type
_entity.pdbx_description
1 polymer ?
#
loop_
_entity_poly.entity_id
_entity_poly.type
_entity_poly.pdbx_seq_one_letter_code
_entity_poly.pdbx_strand_id
1 'polypeptide(L)' 'MIDENLLLEMNVQKIFKKYPFILEIFGNYGLKCRGCPFAEKVSLKEALKSSGLPSEEITQEIVRYLEDRSER' A
#
# COMPACT_ATOMS: atom_id res chain seq x y z
N MET A 1 14.13 4.52 -8.83
CA MET A 1 13.45 5.30 -7.77
C MET A 1 11.98 5.36 -8.09
N ILE A 2 11.18 4.73 -7.23
CA ILE A 2 9.72 4.82 -7.32
C ILE A 2 9.26 6.08 -6.61
N ASP A 3 8.35 6.81 -7.22
CA ASP A 3 7.78 8.02 -6.61
C ASP A 3 6.78 7.62 -5.52
N GLU A 4 7.15 7.88 -4.26
CA GLU A 4 6.32 7.65 -3.09
C GLU A 4 4.98 8.39 -3.18
N ASN A 5 4.97 9.64 -3.64
CA ASN A 5 3.75 10.43 -3.74
C ASN A 5 2.80 9.84 -4.78
N LEU A 6 3.34 9.31 -5.89
CA LEU A 6 2.53 8.62 -6.89
C LEU A 6 1.88 7.36 -6.31
N LEU A 7 2.61 6.60 -5.49
CA LEU A 7 2.08 5.42 -4.81
C LEU A 7 0.98 5.78 -3.80
N LEU A 8 1.16 6.86 -3.04
CA LEU A 8 0.21 7.33 -2.03
C LEU A 8 -1.12 7.81 -2.63
N GLU A 9 -1.07 8.46 -3.79
CA GLU A 9 -2.25 8.95 -4.51
C GLU A 9 -2.93 7.86 -5.35
N MET A 10 -2.24 6.73 -5.58
CA MET A 10 -2.82 5.60 -6.28
C MET A 10 -3.96 4.95 -5.47
N ASN A 11 -4.95 4.48 -6.21
CA ASN A 11 -6.07 3.75 -5.64
C ASN A 11 -5.63 2.42 -5.03
N VAL A 12 -6.08 2.14 -3.80
CA VAL A 12 -5.70 0.93 -3.05
C VAL A 12 -5.99 -0.36 -3.80
N GLN A 13 -7.14 -0.45 -4.47
CA GLN A 13 -7.50 -1.64 -5.23
C GLN A 13 -6.62 -1.82 -6.48
N LYS A 14 -6.24 -0.73 -7.15
CA LYS A 14 -5.26 -0.80 -8.24
C LYS A 14 -3.88 -1.25 -7.73
N ILE A 15 -3.48 -0.76 -6.55
CA ILE A 15 -2.22 -1.14 -5.91
C ILE A 15 -2.22 -2.63 -5.58
N PHE A 16 -3.25 -3.16 -4.93
CA PHE A 16 -3.33 -4.59 -4.61
C PHE A 16 -3.36 -5.49 -5.85
N LYS A 17 -4.03 -5.05 -6.93
CA LYS A 17 -4.02 -5.76 -8.22
C LYS A 17 -2.64 -5.75 -8.88
N LYS A 18 -1.93 -4.62 -8.82
CA LYS A 18 -0.59 -4.46 -9.44
C LYS A 18 0.51 -5.11 -8.60
N TYR A 19 0.36 -5.09 -7.28
CA TYR A 19 1.36 -5.43 -6.29
C TYR A 19 0.72 -6.28 -5.17
N PRO A 20 0.38 -7.55 -5.44
CA PRO A 20 -0.32 -8.40 -4.47
C PRO A 20 0.45 -8.64 -3.18
N PHE A 21 1.79 -8.52 -3.19
CA PHE A 21 2.63 -8.64 -2.00
C PHE A 21 2.34 -7.56 -0.94
N ILE A 22 1.75 -6.42 -1.33
CA ILE A 22 1.40 -5.36 -0.38
C ILE A 22 0.34 -5.86 0.62
N LEU A 23 -0.49 -6.85 0.24
CA LEU A 23 -1.42 -7.50 1.17
C LEU A 23 -0.69 -8.24 2.30
N GLU A 24 0.51 -8.77 2.04
CA GLU A 24 1.34 -9.43 3.03
C GLU A 24 1.94 -8.41 4.00
N ILE A 25 2.51 -7.32 3.46
CA ILE A 25 2.99 -6.17 4.27
C ILE A 25 1.86 -5.68 5.17
N PHE A 26 0.69 -5.37 4.60
CA PHE A 26 -0.48 -4.92 5.34
C PHE A 26 -0.91 -5.92 6.42
N GLY A 27 -0.83 -7.22 6.13
CA GLY A 27 -1.08 -8.28 7.08
C GLY A 27 -0.16 -8.23 8.31
N ASN A 28 1.11 -7.88 8.13
CA ASN A 28 2.08 -7.72 9.22
C ASN A 28 1.71 -6.58 10.17
N TYR A 29 1.09 -5.51 9.66
CA TYR A 29 0.58 -4.39 10.46
C TYR A 29 -0.86 -4.60 10.97
N GLY A 30 -1.42 -5.81 10.81
CA GLY A 30 -2.77 -6.14 11.30
C GLY A 30 -3.91 -5.72 10.37
N LEU A 31 -3.61 -5.16 9.20
CA LEU A 31 -4.58 -4.79 8.18
C LEU A 31 -5.03 -6.05 7.39
N LYS A 32 -6.04 -6.74 7.90
CA LYS A 32 -6.66 -7.89 7.22
C LYS A 32 -7.70 -7.49 6.16
N CYS A 33 -7.78 -6.20 5.82
CA CYS A 33 -8.77 -5.67 4.88
C CYS A 33 -8.40 -6.07 3.44
N ARG A 34 -8.66 -7.32 3.07
CA ARG A 34 -8.35 -7.89 1.76
C ARG A 34 -9.33 -7.48 0.65
N GLY A 35 -10.28 -6.61 0.96
CA GLY A 35 -11.36 -6.27 0.02
C GLY A 35 -12.53 -5.55 0.67
N CYS A 36 -12.29 -4.43 1.36
CA CYS A 36 -13.41 -3.54 1.66
C CYS A 36 -13.88 -2.91 0.34
N PRO A 37 -15.17 -3.00 -0.02
CA PRO A 37 -15.70 -2.39 -1.25
C PRO A 37 -15.49 -0.86 -1.30
N PHE A 38 -15.27 -0.21 -0.15
CA PHE A 38 -14.88 1.19 -0.09
C PHE A 38 -13.46 1.47 -0.61
N ALA A 39 -12.56 0.47 -0.63
CA ALA A 39 -11.18 0.66 -1.06
C ALA A 39 -11.04 0.96 -2.57
N GLU A 40 -12.08 0.72 -3.38
CA GLU A 40 -12.09 1.10 -4.81
C GLU A 40 -12.19 2.61 -5.03
N LYS A 41 -12.60 3.39 -4.03
CA LYS A 41 -12.74 4.86 -4.13
C LYS A 41 -11.73 5.65 -3.30
N VAL A 42 -10.82 4.95 -2.64
CA VAL A 42 -9.92 5.53 -1.63
C VAL A 42 -8.47 5.38 -2.08
N SER A 43 -7.69 6.44 -1.94
CA SER A 43 -6.23 6.43 -2.16
C SER A 43 -5.50 5.66 -1.06
N LEU A 44 -4.27 5.21 -1.31
CA LEU A 44 -3.45 4.57 -0.28
C LEU A 44 -3.28 5.47 0.95
N LYS A 45 -3.02 6.75 0.72
CA LYS A 45 -2.88 7.75 1.77
C LYS A 45 -4.11 7.86 2.66
N GLU A 46 -5.29 7.97 2.07
CA GLU A 46 -6.55 8.06 2.81
C GLU A 46 -6.87 6.78 3.57
N ALA A 47 -6.59 5.61 2.97
CA ALA A 47 -6.81 4.32 3.61
C ALA A 47 -5.91 4.14 4.83
N LEU A 48 -4.62 4.47 4.70
CA LEU A 48 -3.67 4.42 5.81
C LEU A 48 -4.05 5.40 6.92
N LYS A 49 -4.38 6.65 6.56
CA LYS A 49 -4.83 7.67 7.52
C LYS A 49 -6.10 7.25 8.28
N SER A 50 -7.05 6.59 7.60
CA SER A 50 -8.29 6.12 8.22
C SER A 50 -8.12 4.85 9.05
N SER A 51 -7.07 4.06 8.77
CA SER A 51 -6.79 2.80 9.47
C SER A 51 -6.15 2.98 10.84
N GLY A 52 -5.59 4.17 11.13
CA GLY A 52 -4.85 4.43 12.37
C GLY A 52 -3.51 3.69 12.47
N LEU A 53 -3.04 3.09 11.37
CA LEU A 53 -1.77 2.38 11.30
C LEU A 53 -0.60 3.34 10.99
N PRO A 54 0.66 2.93 11.25
CA PRO A 54 1.84 3.72 10.93
C PRO A 54 2.01 3.86 9.41
N SER A 55 1.41 4.91 8.86
CA SER A 55 1.34 5.14 7.41
C SER A 55 2.71 5.33 6.77
N GLU A 56 3.63 6.00 7.45
CA GLU A 56 5.00 6.22 6.96
C GLU A 56 5.79 4.90 6.88
N GLU A 57 5.78 4.09 7.95
CA GLU A 57 6.48 2.80 7.99
C GLU A 57 6.00 1.86 6.88
N ILE A 58 4.67 1.73 6.74
CA ILE A 58 4.07 0.91 5.68
C ILE A 58 4.48 1.39 4.30
N THR A 59 4.46 2.70 4.07
CA THR A 59 4.80 3.29 2.75
C THR A 59 6.27 3.04 2.42
N GLN A 60 7.17 3.27 3.37
CA GLN A 60 8.60 3.01 3.20
C GLN A 60 8.89 1.52 2.94
N GLU A 61 8.21 0.62 3.64
CA GLU A 61 8.38 -0.82 3.42
C GLU A 61 7.95 -1.22 2.00
N ILE A 62 6.82 -0.69 1.51
CA ILE A 62 6.38 -0.93 0.13
C ILE A 62 7.40 -0.39 -0.88
N VAL A 63 7.85 0.86 -0.71
CA VAL A 63 8.83 1.47 -1.62
C VAL A 63 10.09 0.64 -1.66
N ARG A 64 10.62 0.24 -0.50
CA ARG A 64 11.81 -0.62 -0.39
C ARG A 64 11.62 -1.96 -1.11
N TYR A 65 10.47 -2.62 -0.91
CA TYR A 65 10.16 -3.88 -1.59
C TYR A 65 10.06 -3.73 -3.11
N LEU A 66 9.51 -2.61 -3.59
CA LEU A 66 9.41 -2.35 -5.01
C LEU A 66 10.77 -2.02 -5.64
N GLU A 67 11.64 -1.32 -4.93
CA GLU A 67 13.00 -1.02 -5.38
C GLU A 67 13.86 -2.29 -5.43
N ASP A 68 13.86 -3.12 -4.38
CA ASP A 68 14.60 -4.40 -4.34
C ASP A 68 14.17 -5.37 -5.47
N ARG A 69 12.88 -5.34 -5.85
CA ARG A 69 12.35 -6.13 -6.98
C ARG A 69 12.57 -5.50 -8.34
N SER A 70 12.86 -4.20 -8.43
CA SER A 70 13.16 -3.54 -9.70
C SER A 70 14.60 -3.77 -10.16
N GLU A 71 15.48 -4.23 -9.26
CA GLU A 71 16.90 -4.50 -9.54
C GLU A 71 17.19 -5.99 -9.83
N ARG A 72 16.15 -6.82 -10.00
CA ARG A 72 16.25 -8.24 -10.41
C ARG A 72 15.57 -8.48 -11.75
#